data_AF-L8G192-F1
#
_entry.id   AF-L8G192-F1
#
_cell.length_a   1.000
_cell.length_b   1.000
_cell.length_c   1.000
_cell.angle_alpha   90.00
_cell.angle_beta   90.00
_cell.angle_gamma   90.00
#
_symmetry.space_group_name_H-M   'P 1'
#
loop_
_entity.id
_entity.type
_entity.pdbx_description
1 polymer ?
#
loop_
_entity_poly.entity_id
_entity_poly.type
_entity_poly.pdbx_seq_one_letter_code
_entity_poly.pdbx_strand_id
1 'polypeptide(L)'
;MLKAFKTHKLDEKEIRPDGHCLFSSVADQLDQAGIDLRTKNDAEKTEAFRYKAVRRTAAKYIKGHPDEFEAFLEEPLPAYVQKIENSAEWGGQVELIALAKSYNVEICVLQDGRLDKFSPEETEEEVEKIWLAYYHHGYGLGEHYNSLRKAP
;
A
#
# COMPACT_ATOMS: atom_id res chain seq x y z
N MET A 1 -15.26 10.87 4.45
CA MET A 1 -14.90 9.45 4.71
C MET A 1 -16.10 8.53 4.94
N LEU A 2 -16.85 8.63 6.05
CA LEU A 2 -17.95 7.68 6.38
C LEU A 2 -19.00 7.47 5.27
N LYS A 3 -19.37 8.53 4.54
CA LYS A 3 -20.29 8.42 3.39
C LYS A 3 -19.69 7.55 2.28
N ALA A 4 -18.41 7.74 1.96
CA ALA A 4 -17.71 6.97 0.95
C ALA A 4 -17.58 5.49 1.36
N PHE A 5 -17.28 5.21 2.63
CA PHE A 5 -17.25 3.85 3.17
C PHE A 5 -18.60 3.14 2.97
N LYS A 6 -19.70 3.80 3.33
CA LYS A 6 -21.06 3.27 3.11
C LYS A 6 -21.37 3.05 1.62
N THR A 7 -20.99 3.99 0.76
CA THR A 7 -21.20 3.88 -0.70
C THR A 7 -20.50 2.66 -1.27
N HIS A 8 -19.30 2.33 -0.78
CA HIS A 8 -18.51 1.20 -1.25
C HIS A 8 -18.68 -0.08 -0.42
N LYS A 9 -19.56 -0.07 0.60
CA LYS A 9 -19.76 -1.19 1.56
C LYS A 9 -18.45 -1.62 2.23
N LEU A 10 -17.73 -0.65 2.77
CA LEU A 10 -16.45 -0.85 3.43
C LEU A 10 -16.57 -0.52 4.92
N ASP A 11 -15.84 -1.28 5.73
CA ASP A 11 -15.59 -1.01 7.14
C ASP A 11 -14.09 -0.80 7.36
N GLU A 12 -13.76 0.16 8.21
CA GLU A 12 -12.38 0.51 8.50
C GLU A 12 -11.77 -0.42 9.54
N LYS A 13 -10.57 -0.90 9.24
CA LYS A 13 -9.68 -1.52 10.21
C LYS A 13 -8.53 -0.57 10.50
N GLU A 14 -8.45 -0.15 11.76
CA GLU A 14 -7.33 0.65 12.28
C GLU A 14 -6.01 -0.12 12.16
N ILE A 15 -5.00 0.57 11.65
CA ILE A 15 -3.62 0.14 11.55
C ILE A 15 -2.79 0.96 12.53
N ARG A 16 -1.70 0.38 13.04
CA ARG A 16 -0.81 1.10 13.96
C ARG A 16 -0.31 2.40 13.30
N PRO A 17 -0.38 3.56 13.97
CA PRO A 17 0.08 4.83 13.44
C PRO A 17 1.60 4.96 13.57
N ASP A 18 2.33 4.14 12.82
CA ASP A 18 3.77 4.19 12.69
C ASP A 18 4.19 4.37 11.23
N GLY A 19 5.50 4.45 10.98
CA GLY A 19 6.03 4.61 9.63
C GLY A 19 5.77 3.41 8.70
N HIS A 20 5.21 2.31 9.20
CA HIS A 20 4.87 1.14 8.41
C HIS A 20 3.41 1.08 7.96
N CYS A 21 2.58 2.06 8.35
CA CYS A 21 1.13 2.01 8.14
C CYS A 21 0.69 1.67 6.70
N LEU A 22 1.27 2.30 5.66
CA LEU A 22 0.95 1.97 4.25
C LEU A 22 1.17 0.48 3.94
N PHE A 23 2.33 -0.04 4.32
CA PHE A 23 2.70 -1.42 4.00
C PHE A 23 1.90 -2.42 4.84
N SER A 24 1.60 -2.06 6.08
CA SER A 24 0.73 -2.84 6.96
C SER A 24 -0.71 -2.87 6.46
N SER A 25 -1.24 -1.75 5.96
CA SER A 25 -2.59 -1.67 5.41
C SER A 25 -2.73 -2.45 4.11
N VAL A 26 -1.73 -2.37 3.22
CA VAL A 26 -1.67 -3.21 2.01
C VAL A 26 -1.53 -4.69 2.36
N ALA A 27 -0.66 -5.04 3.31
CA ALA A 27 -0.49 -6.43 3.72
C ALA A 27 -1.77 -7.02 4.33
N ASP A 28 -2.54 -6.23 5.07
CA ASP A 28 -3.86 -6.62 5.57
C ASP A 28 -4.83 -6.92 4.42
N GLN A 29 -4.89 -6.04 3.43
CA GLN A 29 -5.80 -6.18 2.29
C GLN A 29 -5.44 -7.36 1.37
N LEU A 30 -4.15 -7.59 1.11
CA LEU A 30 -3.70 -8.72 0.29
C LEU A 30 -4.13 -10.06 0.91
N ASP A 31 -4.04 -10.19 2.23
CA ASP A 31 -4.53 -11.37 2.96
C ASP A 31 -6.06 -11.51 2.91
N GLN A 32 -6.81 -10.40 3.01
CA GLN A 32 -8.26 -10.43 2.78
C GLN A 32 -8.64 -10.84 1.34
N ALA A 33 -7.80 -10.51 0.37
CA ALA A 33 -7.94 -10.91 -1.03
C ALA A 33 -7.43 -12.33 -1.32
N GLY A 34 -6.85 -13.03 -0.34
CA GLY A 34 -6.24 -14.34 -0.55
C GLY A 34 -4.97 -14.32 -1.40
N ILE A 35 -4.34 -13.14 -1.54
CA ILE A 35 -3.10 -12.95 -2.29
C ILE A 35 -1.92 -13.19 -1.35
N ASP A 36 -1.21 -14.28 -1.62
CA ASP A 36 -0.03 -14.67 -0.86
C ASP A 36 1.09 -13.62 -1.01
N LEU A 37 1.72 -13.28 0.11
CA LEU A 37 2.89 -12.39 0.17
C LEU A 37 4.19 -13.07 -0.33
N ARG A 38 4.06 -14.26 -0.93
CA ARG A 38 5.08 -15.08 -1.62
C ARG A 38 6.08 -15.76 -0.68
N THR A 39 5.64 -16.18 0.51
CA THR A 39 6.40 -17.10 1.35
C THR A 39 5.48 -18.23 1.84
N LYS A 40 6.02 -19.33 2.38
CA LYS A 40 5.22 -20.51 2.76
C LYS A 40 5.55 -20.99 4.17
N ASN A 41 5.92 -20.05 5.04
CA ASN A 41 6.48 -20.38 6.35
C ASN A 41 5.63 -19.76 7.46
N ASP A 42 5.55 -20.43 8.61
CA ASP A 42 4.79 -19.95 9.78
C ASP A 42 5.17 -18.54 10.28
N ALA A 43 6.34 -18.02 9.87
CA ALA A 43 6.77 -16.64 10.12
C ALA A 43 5.83 -15.57 9.51
N GLU A 44 5.00 -15.94 8.53
CA GLU A 44 4.01 -15.08 7.86
C GLU A 44 2.92 -14.56 8.78
N LYS A 45 2.72 -15.20 9.93
CA LYS A 45 1.67 -14.81 10.87
C LYS A 45 1.99 -13.51 11.61
N THR A 46 3.25 -13.06 11.62
CA THR A 46 3.61 -11.84 12.34
C THR A 46 3.37 -10.60 11.48
N GLU A 47 2.74 -9.57 12.08
CA GLU A 47 2.57 -8.25 11.47
C GLU A 47 3.91 -7.70 10.92
N ALA A 48 4.99 -7.89 11.69
CA ALA A 48 6.34 -7.51 11.33
C ALA A 48 6.86 -8.15 10.04
N PHE A 49 6.56 -9.44 9.84
CA PHE A 49 6.94 -10.12 8.61
C PHE A 49 6.14 -9.60 7.43
N ARG A 50 4.82 -9.45 7.60
CA ARG A 50 3.88 -9.07 6.54
C ARG A 50 4.21 -7.72 5.93
N TYR A 51 4.38 -6.67 6.74
CA TYR A 51 4.71 -5.34 6.19
C TYR A 51 6.12 -5.31 5.57
N LYS A 52 7.09 -6.08 6.10
CA LYS A 52 8.43 -6.19 5.52
C LYS A 52 8.44 -6.87 4.16
N ALA A 53 7.61 -7.88 3.97
CA ALA A 53 7.44 -8.54 2.68
C ALA A 53 6.90 -7.55 1.64
N VAL A 54 5.86 -6.79 1.98
CA VAL A 54 5.29 -5.75 1.11
C VAL A 54 6.31 -4.65 0.80
N ARG A 55 7.07 -4.16 1.80
CA ARG A 55 8.16 -3.19 1.59
C ARG A 55 9.20 -3.68 0.59
N ARG A 56 9.68 -4.91 0.79
CA ARG A 56 10.67 -5.52 -0.11
C ARG A 56 10.13 -5.66 -1.53
N THR A 57 8.86 -6.04 -1.68
CA THR A 57 8.22 -6.12 -2.99
C THR A 57 8.21 -4.77 -3.70
N ALA A 58 7.77 -3.71 -3.01
CA ALA A 58 7.79 -2.35 -3.55
C ALA A 58 9.20 -1.92 -3.97
N ALA A 59 10.17 -2.02 -3.05
CA ALA A 59 11.56 -1.64 -3.29
C ALA A 59 12.20 -2.42 -4.45
N LYS A 60 11.94 -3.72 -4.54
CA LYS A 60 12.42 -4.58 -5.63
C LYS A 60 11.83 -4.16 -6.97
N TYR A 61 10.54 -3.81 -7.02
CA TYR A 61 9.89 -3.35 -8.24
C TYR A 61 10.44 -2.01 -8.69
N ILE A 62 10.55 -1.04 -7.76
CA ILE A 62 11.11 0.29 -8.02
C ILE A 62 12.53 0.20 -8.57
N LYS A 63 13.38 -0.63 -7.94
CA LYS A 63 14.74 -0.89 -8.42
C LYS A 63 14.80 -1.51 -9.81
N GLY A 64 13.79 -2.31 -10.18
CA GLY A 64 13.72 -3.01 -11.46
C GLY A 64 13.23 -2.17 -12.63
N HIS A 65 12.60 -1.02 -12.35
CA HIS A 65 11.96 -0.14 -13.35
C HIS A 65 12.37 1.32 -13.14
N PRO A 66 13.69 1.64 -13.18
CA PRO A 66 14.20 2.97 -12.86
C PRO A 66 13.57 4.08 -13.71
N ASP A 67 13.30 3.79 -14.98
CA ASP A 67 12.67 4.69 -15.95
C ASP A 67 11.26 5.14 -15.56
N GLU A 68 10.53 4.33 -14.80
CA GLU A 68 9.19 4.68 -14.30
C GLU A 68 9.24 5.57 -13.04
N PHE A 69 10.32 5.53 -12.26
CA PHE A 69 10.35 6.09 -10.91
C PHE A 69 11.34 7.22 -10.70
N GLU A 70 12.52 7.20 -11.33
CA GLU A 70 13.62 8.14 -11.04
C GLU A 70 13.21 9.61 -11.15
N ALA A 71 12.34 9.96 -12.10
CA ALA A 71 11.86 11.33 -12.28
C ALA A 71 11.00 11.86 -11.11
N PHE A 72 10.47 10.97 -10.26
CA PHE A 72 9.64 11.31 -9.11
C PHE A 72 10.42 11.31 -7.78
N LEU A 73 11.69 10.88 -7.79
CA LEU A 73 12.50 10.76 -6.59
C LEU A 73 13.29 12.04 -6.32
N GLU A 74 13.31 12.46 -5.06
CA GLU A 74 14.13 13.59 -4.60
C GLU A 74 15.59 13.18 -4.28
N GLU A 75 15.86 11.87 -4.25
CA GLU A 75 17.15 11.28 -3.94
C GLU A 75 17.53 10.21 -4.97
N PRO A 76 18.83 9.85 -5.10
CA PRO A 76 19.24 8.81 -6.03
C PRO A 76 18.53 7.48 -5.77
N LEU A 77 18.06 6.82 -6.82
CA LEU A 77 17.30 5.56 -6.75
C LEU A 77 17.89 4.51 -5.80
N PRO A 78 19.22 4.23 -5.79
CA PRO A 78 19.77 3.24 -4.87
C PRO A 78 19.57 3.59 -3.39
N ALA A 79 19.68 4.88 -3.04
CA ALA A 79 19.47 5.36 -1.67
C ALA A 79 17.99 5.26 -1.28
N TYR A 80 17.09 5.67 -2.18
CA TYR A 80 15.66 5.58 -1.98
C TYR A 80 15.20 4.13 -1.73
N VAL A 81 15.61 3.20 -2.60
CA VAL A 81 15.29 1.78 -2.50
C VAL A 81 15.78 1.20 -1.16
N GLN A 82 17.02 1.54 -0.75
CA GLN A 82 17.57 1.07 0.52
C GLN A 82 16.75 1.58 1.72
N LYS A 83 16.33 2.84 1.69
CA LYS A 83 15.54 3.49 2.72
C LYS A 83 14.15 2.87 2.83
N ILE A 84 13.42 2.73 1.72
CA ILE A 84 12.09 2.11 1.69
C ILE A 84 12.12 0.66 2.17
N GLU A 85 13.12 -0.12 1.75
CA GLU A 85 13.22 -1.54 2.12
C GLU A 85 13.57 -1.76 3.60
N ASN A 86 14.50 -0.98 4.15
CA ASN A 86 15.17 -1.31 5.41
C ASN A 86 14.83 -0.42 6.60
N SER A 87 13.95 0.57 6.43
CA SER A 87 13.62 1.53 7.49
C SER A 87 12.11 1.65 7.74
N ALA A 88 11.74 2.58 8.61
CA ALA A 88 10.36 2.99 8.86
C ALA A 88 9.97 4.25 8.05
N GLU A 89 10.64 4.48 6.91
CA GLU A 89 10.26 5.56 6.00
C GLU A 89 8.81 5.40 5.54
N TRP A 90 8.10 6.53 5.49
CA TRP A 90 6.72 6.56 5.05
C TRP A 90 6.68 6.25 3.56
N GLY A 91 5.71 5.43 3.17
CA GLY A 91 5.46 5.19 1.74
C GLY A 91 4.32 6.08 1.27
N GLY A 92 4.25 6.27 -0.05
CA GLY A 92 3.21 7.07 -0.68
C GLY A 92 2.88 6.61 -2.09
N GLN A 93 2.72 7.55 -3.00
CA GLN A 93 2.31 7.29 -4.38
C GLN A 93 3.28 6.37 -5.14
N VAL A 94 4.60 6.53 -4.96
CA VAL A 94 5.62 5.70 -5.62
C VAL A 94 5.45 4.23 -5.22
N GLU A 95 5.32 3.96 -3.92
CA GLU A 95 5.09 2.61 -3.41
C GLU A 95 3.74 2.05 -3.85
N LEU A 96 2.68 2.85 -3.86
CA LEU A 96 1.34 2.44 -4.29
C LEU A 96 1.34 1.95 -5.75
N ILE A 97 2.01 2.68 -6.65
CA ILE A 97 2.17 2.28 -8.05
C ILE A 97 2.96 0.98 -8.15
N ALA A 98 4.11 0.90 -7.46
CA ALA A 98 4.96 -0.28 -7.47
C ALA A 98 4.24 -1.54 -6.94
N LEU A 99 3.42 -1.38 -5.89
CA LEU A 99 2.66 -2.46 -5.27
C LEU A 99 1.48 -2.91 -6.13
N ALA A 100 0.73 -1.98 -6.74
CA ALA A 100 -0.33 -2.28 -7.68
C ALA A 100 0.18 -3.21 -8.80
N LYS A 101 1.29 -2.80 -9.44
CA LYS A 101 1.98 -3.56 -10.49
C LYS A 101 2.54 -4.90 -10.00
N SER A 102 3.16 -4.93 -8.82
CA SER A 102 3.82 -6.16 -8.30
C SER A 102 2.87 -7.28 -7.90
N TYR A 103 1.69 -6.91 -7.38
CA TYR A 103 0.66 -7.84 -6.92
C TYR A 103 -0.48 -8.01 -7.92
N ASN A 104 -0.47 -7.26 -9.02
CA ASN A 104 -1.52 -7.24 -10.03
C ASN A 104 -2.90 -6.93 -9.42
N VAL A 105 -2.99 -5.83 -8.68
CA VAL A 105 -4.21 -5.35 -8.00
C VAL A 105 -4.44 -3.87 -8.28
N GLU A 106 -5.70 -3.45 -8.30
CA GLU A 106 -6.07 -2.03 -8.27
C GLU A 106 -6.13 -1.57 -6.80
N ILE A 107 -5.27 -0.62 -6.43
CA ILE A 107 -5.28 -0.03 -5.09
C ILE A 107 -6.17 1.21 -5.10
N CYS A 108 -7.27 1.14 -4.36
CA CYS A 108 -8.25 2.21 -4.19
C CYS A 108 -8.00 2.94 -2.88
N VAL A 109 -7.57 4.21 -2.93
CA VAL A 109 -7.31 5.04 -1.75
C VAL A 109 -8.43 6.06 -1.60
N LEU A 110 -9.17 5.98 -0.50
CA LEU A 110 -10.16 6.98 -0.11
C LEU A 110 -9.50 8.05 0.76
N GLN A 111 -9.58 9.31 0.33
CA GLN A 111 -9.07 10.47 1.04
C GLN A 111 -10.11 11.58 0.99
N ASP A 112 -10.62 12.00 2.16
CA ASP A 112 -11.64 13.06 2.27
C ASP A 112 -12.83 12.93 1.30
N GLY A 113 -13.22 11.69 1.00
CA GLY A 113 -14.30 11.40 0.04
C GLY A 113 -13.90 11.42 -1.44
N ARG A 114 -12.66 11.78 -1.78
CA ARG A 114 -12.03 11.49 -3.08
C ARG A 114 -11.57 10.04 -3.12
N LEU A 115 -11.62 9.45 -4.31
CA LEU A 115 -11.08 8.12 -4.60
C LEU A 115 -9.94 8.27 -5.61
N ASP A 116 -8.74 7.93 -5.18
CA ASP A 116 -7.57 7.78 -6.05
C ASP A 116 -7.36 6.28 -6.34
N LYS A 117 -6.99 5.96 -7.58
CA LYS A 117 -6.80 4.57 -8.03
C LYS A 117 -5.42 4.37 -8.61
N PHE A 118 -4.79 3.28 -8.23
CA PHE A 118 -3.49 2.86 -8.73
C PHE A 118 -3.65 1.48 -9.36
N SER A 119 -3.66 1.41 -10.69
CA SER A 119 -3.89 0.19 -11.45
C SER A 119 -2.55 -0.41 -11.94
N PRO A 120 -2.44 -1.74 -12.10
CA PRO A 120 -1.22 -2.38 -12.56
C PRO A 120 -0.91 -2.02 -14.02
N GLU A 121 -1.93 -1.96 -14.87
CA GLU A 121 -1.87 -1.58 -16.29
C GLU A 121 -3.17 -0.86 -16.71
N GLU A 122 -3.14 -0.13 -17.82
CA GLU A 122 -4.34 0.45 -18.45
C GLU A 122 -5.02 -0.59 -19.35
N THR A 123 -5.46 -1.70 -18.77
CA THR A 123 -6.19 -2.76 -19.47
C THR A 123 -7.67 -2.77 -19.10
N GLU A 124 -8.52 -3.27 -20.00
CA GLU A 124 -9.96 -3.47 -19.71
C GLU A 124 -10.22 -4.67 -18.76
N GLU A 125 -9.19 -5.45 -18.42
CA GLU A 125 -9.32 -6.59 -17.51
C GLU A 125 -9.59 -6.13 -16.07
N GLU A 126 -10.63 -6.69 -15.46
CA GLU A 126 -10.92 -6.46 -14.04
C GLU A 126 -9.90 -7.21 -13.17
N VAL A 127 -9.06 -6.46 -12.46
CA VAL A 127 -8.15 -6.96 -11.43
C VAL A 127 -8.77 -6.85 -10.04
N GLU A 128 -8.26 -7.65 -9.10
CA GLU A 128 -8.69 -7.61 -7.69
C GLU A 128 -8.43 -6.22 -7.09
N LYS A 129 -9.38 -5.73 -6.26
CA LYS A 129 -9.34 -4.38 -5.71
C LYS A 129 -9.07 -4.41 -4.22
N ILE A 130 -8.03 -3.72 -3.81
CA ILE A 130 -7.74 -3.50 -2.39
C ILE A 130 -8.01 -2.05 -2.00
N TRP A 131 -8.50 -1.85 -0.78
CA TRP A 131 -9.01 -0.56 -0.35
C TRP A 131 -8.28 -0.03 0.87
N LEU A 132 -7.83 1.22 0.80
CA LEU A 132 -7.17 1.93 1.87
C LEU A 132 -7.91 3.23 2.19
N ALA A 133 -7.89 3.62 3.46
CA ALA A 133 -8.24 4.98 3.86
C ALA A 133 -6.94 5.74 4.12
N TYR A 134 -6.84 6.95 3.58
CA TYR A 134 -5.72 7.85 3.83
C TYR A 134 -6.19 9.07 4.62
N TYR A 135 -5.42 9.41 5.63
CA TYR A 135 -5.63 10.56 6.50
C TYR A 135 -4.41 11.46 6.46
N HIS A 136 -4.64 12.72 6.12
CA HIS A 136 -3.66 13.77 6.31
C HIS A 136 -3.92 14.43 7.66
N HIS A 137 -3.11 14.14 8.68
CA HIS A 137 -3.23 14.82 9.96
C HIS A 137 -2.35 16.07 9.97
N GLY A 138 -2.97 17.23 10.22
CA GLY A 138 -2.23 18.47 10.51
C GLY A 138 -1.51 18.38 11.86
N TYR A 139 -0.47 19.21 12.04
CA TYR A 139 0.27 19.42 13.30
C TYR A 139 0.74 18.13 14.00
N GLY A 140 1.82 17.52 13.49
CA GLY A 140 2.67 16.59 14.24
C GLY A 140 2.27 15.10 14.24
N LEU A 141 1.11 14.75 13.68
CA LEU A 141 0.60 13.37 13.61
C LEU A 141 0.82 12.67 12.26
N GLY A 142 1.23 13.41 11.23
CA GLY A 142 1.68 12.83 9.98
C GLY A 142 0.60 12.25 9.07
N GLU A 143 1.05 11.64 8.00
CA GLU A 143 0.20 10.88 7.08
C GLU A 143 -0.06 9.48 7.63
N HIS A 144 -1.27 8.96 7.41
CA HIS A 144 -1.64 7.65 7.93
C HIS A 144 -2.56 6.88 6.99
N TYR A 145 -2.29 5.57 6.88
CA TYR A 145 -3.11 4.64 6.12
C TYR A 145 -3.77 3.60 7.02
N ASN A 146 -5.08 3.42 6.82
CA ASN A 146 -5.86 2.31 7.37
C ASN A 146 -6.30 1.35 6.26
N SER A 147 -6.62 0.12 6.66
CA SER A 147 -7.18 -0.90 5.76
C SER A 147 -8.71 -0.75 5.71
N LEU A 148 -9.32 -0.88 4.52
CA LEU A 148 -10.77 -0.86 4.36
C LEU A 148 -11.27 -2.22 3.90
N ARG A 149 -11.94 -2.96 4.77
CA ARG A 149 -12.43 -4.31 4.51
C ARG A 149 -13.86 -4.28 4.00
N LYS A 150 -14.30 -5.34 3.33
CA LYS A 150 -15.72 -5.50 2.96
C LYS A 150 -16.55 -5.53 4.25
N ALA A 151 -17.54 -4.63 4.33
CA ALA A 151 -18.54 -4.64 5.38
C ALA A 151 -19.41 -5.90 5.25
N PRO A 152 -19.90 -6.46 6.37
CA PRO A 152 -20.76 -7.64 6.37
C PRO A 152 -22.11 -7.44 5.68
#